data_AF-A0A679HJZ2-F1
#
_entry.id   AF-A0A679HJZ2-F1
#
_cell.length_a   1.000
_cell.length_b   1.000
_cell.length_c   1.000
_cell.angle_alpha   90.00
_cell.angle_beta   90.00
_cell.angle_gamma   90.00
#
_symmetry.space_group_name_H-M   'P 1'
#
loop_
_entity.id
_entity.type
_entity.pdbx_description
1 polymer ?
#
loop_
_entity_poly.entity_id
_entity_poly.type
_entity_poly.pdbx_seq_one_letter_code
_entity_poly.pdbx_strand_id
1 'polypeptide(L)'
;MPISDTDDYPSGHFNRVYLHLLRPAIEKAGFEATRADEIQETNFIVLDIVQHLLSAEMCICDLSSKNPNVLYELGIRQAFNLPVCLIKDDLTSRIFDIQGFRDCEYSSSLRIDEVQNEIDIIAANIKSTYSTKETNINSLVSLLGVSTATLEANIHLSPEITYVTEMIKDLTSKITNLQERLPNTSSEIHYINQKCALAIGDNVIHERFGKGFIKDILKSGRDEVVKVDFENFGEKSLMTRFAKLQKEV
;
A
#
# COMPACT_ATOMS: atom_id res chain seq x y z
N MET A 1 20.42 12.98 -15.74
CA MET A 1 21.74 12.99 -16.43
C MET A 1 21.98 11.61 -17.03
N PRO A 2 22.82 11.46 -18.08
CA PRO A 2 23.12 10.13 -18.61
C PRO A 2 23.71 9.22 -17.52
N ILE A 3 23.11 8.04 -17.35
CA ILE A 3 23.57 7.03 -16.37
C ILE A 3 24.77 6.26 -16.94
N SER A 4 24.71 5.93 -18.23
CA SER A 4 25.77 5.25 -18.95
C SER A 4 26.66 6.22 -19.70
N ASP A 5 27.84 5.73 -20.08
CA ASP A 5 28.70 6.40 -21.05
C ASP A 5 27.96 6.61 -22.38
N THR A 6 28.32 7.68 -23.07
CA THR A 6 27.78 8.05 -24.39
C THR A 6 28.95 8.21 -25.35
N ASP A 7 28.76 7.86 -26.62
CA ASP A 7 29.84 7.71 -27.60
C ASP A 7 30.73 8.96 -27.78
N ASP A 8 30.16 10.16 -27.59
CA ASP A 8 30.88 11.43 -27.76
C ASP A 8 31.75 11.83 -26.55
N TYR A 9 31.74 11.06 -25.46
CA TYR A 9 32.36 11.42 -24.19
C TYR A 9 33.33 10.35 -23.68
N PRO A 10 34.41 10.73 -22.98
CA PRO A 10 35.28 9.77 -22.32
C PRO A 10 34.54 8.96 -21.27
N SER A 11 34.90 7.68 -21.12
CA SER A 11 34.29 6.81 -20.11
C SER A 11 34.31 7.43 -18.70
N GLY A 12 33.18 7.31 -18.01
CA GLY A 12 32.95 7.88 -16.69
C GLY A 12 32.84 9.40 -16.65
N HIS A 13 32.69 10.09 -17.78
CA HIS A 13 32.55 11.55 -17.83
C HIS A 13 31.39 12.03 -16.94
N PHE A 14 30.19 11.50 -17.15
CA PHE A 14 29.01 11.88 -16.36
C PHE A 14 29.15 11.51 -14.88
N ASN A 15 29.86 10.43 -14.57
CA ASN A 15 30.16 10.13 -13.16
C ASN A 15 31.05 11.21 -12.52
N ARG A 16 32.05 11.74 -13.24
CA ARG A 16 32.87 12.87 -12.77
C ARG A 16 32.06 14.16 -12.65
N VAL A 17 31.20 14.46 -13.62
CA VAL A 17 30.26 15.60 -13.56
C VAL A 17 29.41 15.52 -12.29
N TYR A 18 28.83 14.36 -12.01
CA TYR A 18 28.04 14.16 -10.79
C TYR A 18 28.85 14.40 -9.52
N LEU A 19 29.99 13.72 -9.38
CA LEU A 19 30.78 13.72 -8.15
C LEU A 19 31.48 15.06 -7.86
N HIS A 20 31.97 15.73 -8.90
CA HIS A 20 32.86 16.89 -8.74
C HIS A 20 32.21 18.22 -9.08
N LEU A 21 31.06 18.23 -9.77
CA LEU A 21 30.35 19.47 -10.11
C LEU A 21 28.96 19.49 -9.46
N LEU A 22 28.10 18.51 -9.75
CA LEU A 22 26.69 18.57 -9.34
C LEU A 22 26.50 18.36 -7.86
N ARG A 23 27.06 17.28 -7.29
CA ARG A 23 26.92 17.00 -5.86
C ARG A 23 27.43 18.15 -4.99
N PRO A 24 28.63 18.72 -5.22
CA PRO A 24 29.08 19.90 -4.48
C PRO A 24 28.16 21.12 -4.64
N ALA A 25 27.61 21.35 -5.84
CA ALA A 25 26.69 22.45 -6.09
C ALA A 25 25.35 22.28 -5.36
N ILE A 26 24.80 21.05 -5.34
CA ILE A 26 23.57 20.69 -4.64
C ILE A 26 23.76 20.85 -3.13
N GLU A 27 24.85 20.31 -2.57
CA GLU A 27 25.18 20.42 -1.15
C GLU A 27 25.39 21.90 -0.75
N LYS A 28 26.11 22.69 -1.57
CA LYS A 28 26.27 24.15 -1.38
C LYS A 28 24.95 24.91 -1.48
N ALA A 29 23.99 24.36 -2.21
CA ALA A 29 22.65 24.91 -2.29
C ALA A 29 21.78 24.59 -1.06
N GLY A 30 22.21 23.65 -0.20
CA GLY A 30 21.51 23.22 1.01
C GLY A 30 20.56 22.04 0.79
N PHE A 31 20.74 21.29 -0.31
CA PHE A 31 19.96 20.11 -0.65
C PHE A 31 20.79 18.82 -0.53
N GLU A 32 20.12 17.69 -0.47
CA GLU A 32 20.74 16.36 -0.58
C GLU A 32 20.74 15.90 -2.04
N ALA A 33 21.88 15.40 -2.52
CA ALA A 33 22.01 14.88 -3.87
C ALA A 33 21.73 13.38 -3.88
N THR A 34 20.81 12.93 -4.73
CA THR A 34 20.52 11.51 -4.96
C THR A 34 20.53 11.23 -6.45
N ARG A 35 21.30 10.23 -6.88
CA ARG A 35 21.31 9.78 -8.29
C ARG A 35 20.52 8.48 -8.42
N ALA A 36 19.83 8.30 -9.54
CA ALA A 36 18.89 7.19 -9.73
C ALA A 36 19.54 5.80 -9.67
N ASP A 37 20.82 5.67 -9.99
CA ASP A 37 21.60 4.42 -9.92
C ASP A 37 22.15 4.11 -8.51
N GLU A 38 22.10 5.05 -7.56
CA GLU A 38 22.45 4.82 -6.16
C GLU A 38 21.33 4.08 -5.41
N ILE A 39 20.12 4.07 -5.97
CA ILE A 39 18.93 3.47 -5.40
C ILE A 39 18.86 2.01 -5.84
N GLN A 40 19.46 1.13 -5.04
CA GLN A 40 19.39 -0.32 -5.25
C GLN A 40 18.05 -0.89 -4.77
N GLU A 41 16.98 -0.61 -5.51
CA GLU A 41 15.71 -1.33 -5.31
C GLU A 41 15.52 -2.41 -6.38
N THR A 42 15.07 -3.59 -5.95
CA THR A 42 14.82 -4.78 -6.78
C THR A 42 13.57 -4.68 -7.67
N ASN A 43 12.91 -3.52 -7.70
CA ASN A 43 11.67 -3.28 -8.43
C ASN A 43 11.93 -2.96 -9.92
N PHE A 44 10.86 -2.75 -10.69
CA PHE A 44 10.96 -2.31 -12.08
C PHE A 44 11.65 -0.94 -12.14
N ILE A 45 12.93 -0.93 -12.50
CA ILE A 45 13.83 0.25 -12.54
C ILE A 45 13.16 1.51 -13.12
N VAL A 46 12.36 1.37 -14.18
CA VAL A 46 11.67 2.48 -14.83
C VAL A 46 10.58 3.09 -13.93
N LEU A 47 9.82 2.27 -13.21
CA LEU A 47 8.78 2.76 -12.30
C LEU A 47 9.39 3.56 -11.15
N ASP A 48 10.51 3.07 -10.60
CA ASP A 48 11.20 3.75 -9.51
C ASP A 48 11.74 5.09 -9.97
N ILE A 49 12.35 5.17 -11.16
CA ILE A 49 12.81 6.45 -11.74
C ILE A 49 11.64 7.44 -11.86
N VAL A 50 10.51 7.01 -12.43
CA VAL A 50 9.33 7.87 -12.58
C VAL A 50 8.80 8.31 -11.22
N GLN A 51 8.74 7.41 -10.24
CA GLN A 51 8.30 7.75 -8.88
C GLN A 51 9.21 8.82 -8.25
N HIS A 52 10.53 8.69 -8.37
CA HIS A 52 11.48 9.70 -7.89
C HIS A 52 11.34 11.02 -8.64
N LEU A 53 11.12 10.99 -9.96
CA LEU A 53 10.85 12.19 -10.74
C LEU A 53 9.57 12.91 -10.33
N LEU A 54 8.59 12.23 -9.75
CA LEU A 54 7.35 12.85 -9.29
C LEU A 54 7.41 13.27 -7.82
N SER A 55 8.15 12.54 -6.98
CA SER A 55 8.26 12.81 -5.54
C SER A 55 9.36 13.81 -5.17
N ALA A 56 10.42 13.92 -5.97
CA ALA A 56 11.53 14.81 -5.69
C ALA A 56 11.10 16.28 -5.72
N GLU A 57 11.47 17.03 -4.69
CA GLU A 57 11.18 18.46 -4.56
C GLU A 57 11.67 19.26 -5.76
N MET A 58 12.82 18.87 -6.32
CA MET A 58 13.41 19.45 -7.52
C MET A 58 14.33 18.44 -8.20
N CYS A 59 14.49 18.55 -9.52
CA CYS A 59 15.49 17.76 -10.26
C CYS A 59 16.47 18.67 -10.99
N ILE A 60 17.68 18.14 -11.22
CA ILE A 60 18.66 18.71 -12.15
C ILE A 60 18.66 17.84 -13.40
N CYS A 61 18.48 18.47 -14.55
CA CYS A 61 18.45 17.81 -15.84
C CYS A 61 19.69 18.22 -16.64
N ASP A 62 20.60 17.27 -16.83
CA ASP A 62 21.79 17.44 -17.66
C ASP A 62 21.52 17.05 -19.10
N LEU A 63 21.42 18.06 -19.95
CA LEU A 63 21.07 17.96 -21.36
C LEU A 63 22.26 17.68 -22.27
N SER A 64 23.46 17.53 -21.70
CA SER A 64 24.67 17.17 -22.43
C SER A 64 24.47 15.85 -23.18
N SER A 65 25.18 15.69 -24.30
CA SER A 65 25.04 14.57 -25.25
C SER A 65 23.64 14.40 -25.89
N LYS A 66 22.66 15.27 -25.58
CA LYS A 66 21.26 15.18 -26.02
C LYS A 66 20.65 13.80 -25.76
N ASN A 67 20.93 13.22 -24.60
CA ASN A 67 20.51 11.86 -24.28
C ASN A 67 18.96 11.72 -24.30
N PRO A 68 18.40 10.80 -25.12
CA PRO A 68 16.95 10.63 -25.23
C PRO A 68 16.24 10.25 -23.92
N ASN A 69 16.89 9.48 -23.05
CA ASN A 69 16.31 9.09 -21.77
C ASN A 69 16.17 10.32 -20.86
N VAL A 70 17.19 11.17 -20.80
CA VAL A 70 17.14 12.40 -20.00
C VAL A 70 16.07 13.36 -20.51
N LEU A 71 15.88 13.45 -21.83
CA LEU A 71 14.81 14.26 -22.42
C LEU A 71 13.42 13.71 -22.09
N TYR A 72 13.26 12.39 -22.07
CA TYR A 72 12.02 11.75 -21.64
C TYR A 72 11.69 12.07 -20.17
N GLU A 73 12.67 11.96 -19.28
CA GLU A 73 12.54 12.30 -17.85
C GLU A 73 12.17 13.78 -17.64
N LEU A 74 12.79 14.68 -18.42
CA LEU A 74 12.44 16.11 -18.41
C LEU A 74 10.98 16.33 -18.85
N GLY A 75 10.54 15.64 -19.91
CA GLY A 75 9.17 15.71 -20.41
C GLY A 75 8.14 15.31 -19.35
N ILE A 76 8.43 14.27 -18.55
CA ILE A 76 7.57 13.87 -17.42
C ILE A 76 7.45 15.03 -16.43
N ARG A 77 8.56 15.59 -15.93
CA ARG A 77 8.48 16.68 -14.94
C ARG A 77 7.80 17.93 -15.49
N GLN A 78 7.98 18.23 -16.78
CA GLN A 78 7.24 19.31 -17.43
C GLN A 78 5.74 19.03 -17.48
N ALA A 79 5.30 17.80 -17.74
CA ALA A 79 3.87 17.45 -17.76
C ALA A 79 3.17 17.74 -16.42
N PHE A 80 3.89 17.57 -15.30
CA PHE A 80 3.42 17.87 -13.94
C PHE A 80 3.82 19.27 -13.44
N ASN A 81 4.47 20.09 -14.27
CA ASN A 81 5.00 21.41 -13.91
C ASN A 81 5.81 21.44 -12.62
N LEU A 82 6.63 20.39 -12.43
CA LEU A 82 7.53 20.28 -11.31
C LEU A 82 8.82 21.07 -11.58
N PRO A 83 9.47 21.66 -10.56
CA PRO A 83 10.65 22.49 -10.76
C PRO A 83 11.83 21.64 -11.25
N VAL A 84 12.54 22.17 -12.25
CA VAL A 84 13.73 21.53 -12.83
C VAL A 84 14.79 22.60 -13.12
N CYS A 85 16.03 22.34 -12.70
CA CYS A 85 17.19 23.13 -13.09
C CYS A 85 17.84 22.46 -14.31
N LEU A 86 17.87 23.16 -15.45
CA LEU A 86 18.49 22.67 -16.67
C LEU A 86 19.98 23.04 -16.68
N ILE A 87 20.82 22.09 -17.07
CA ILE A 87 22.24 22.31 -17.30
C ILE A 87 22.66 21.64 -18.61
N LYS A 88 23.78 22.08 -19.16
CA LYS A 88 24.45 21.44 -20.29
C LYS A 88 25.94 21.75 -20.27
N ASP A 89 26.73 20.96 -20.97
CA ASP A 89 28.12 21.30 -21.23
C ASP A 89 28.27 22.36 -22.35
N ASP A 90 29.51 22.77 -22.55
CA ASP A 90 29.95 23.70 -23.59
C ASP A 90 30.03 23.07 -24.99
N LEU A 91 30.09 21.74 -25.08
CA LEU A 91 30.11 21.00 -26.34
C LEU A 91 28.72 20.82 -26.94
N THR A 92 27.69 20.70 -26.09
CA THR A 92 26.34 20.40 -26.54
C THR A 92 25.62 21.65 -27.01
N SER A 93 25.24 21.63 -28.28
CA SER A 93 24.35 22.65 -28.84
C SER A 93 22.96 22.59 -28.20
N ARG A 94 22.34 23.77 -28.01
CA ARG A 94 20.97 23.87 -27.49
C ARG A 94 19.99 23.05 -28.33
N ILE A 95 19.05 22.43 -27.63
CA ILE A 95 17.96 21.65 -28.23
C ILE A 95 16.82 22.62 -28.53
N PHE A 96 16.34 22.62 -29.77
CA PHE A 96 15.38 23.62 -30.28
C PHE A 96 14.09 23.68 -29.45
N ASP A 97 13.49 22.52 -29.16
CA ASP A 97 12.18 22.44 -28.48
C ASP A 97 12.18 22.97 -27.04
N ILE A 98 13.36 23.03 -26.40
CA ILE A 98 13.54 23.50 -25.02
C ILE A 98 14.33 24.82 -24.93
N GLN A 99 14.62 25.45 -26.07
CA GLN A 99 15.42 26.69 -26.13
C GLN A 99 14.76 27.86 -25.38
N GLY A 100 13.45 27.82 -25.16
CA GLY A 100 12.72 28.80 -24.36
C GLY A 100 13.05 28.77 -22.86
N PHE A 101 13.68 27.70 -22.36
CA PHE A 101 14.11 27.59 -20.98
C PHE A 101 15.58 28.00 -20.82
N ARG A 102 15.88 28.61 -19.66
CA ARG A 102 17.25 28.92 -19.28
C ARG A 102 17.93 27.66 -18.73
N ASP A 103 19.16 27.45 -19.15
CA ASP A 103 20.07 26.41 -18.65
C ASP A 103 21.38 27.06 -18.19
N CYS A 104 22.09 26.34 -17.32
CA CYS A 104 23.44 26.68 -16.92
C CYS A 104 24.43 25.89 -17.77
N GLU A 105 25.46 26.56 -18.27
CA GLU A 105 26.53 25.92 -19.01
C GLU A 105 27.70 25.58 -18.08
N TYR A 106 28.34 24.44 -18.31
CA TYR A 106 29.57 24.02 -17.62
C TYR A 106 30.64 23.51 -18.61
N SER A 107 31.91 23.59 -18.21
CA SER A 107 33.04 23.12 -19.00
C SER A 107 33.11 21.59 -19.01
N SER A 108 33.03 21.00 -20.19
CA SER A 108 33.21 19.54 -20.39
C SER A 108 34.57 19.02 -19.89
N SER A 109 35.57 19.91 -19.77
CA SER A 109 36.90 19.56 -19.26
C SER A 109 36.94 19.34 -17.75
N LEU A 110 35.96 19.86 -17.00
CA LEU A 110 35.88 19.82 -15.53
C LEU A 110 37.18 20.28 -14.84
N ARG A 111 37.84 21.28 -15.41
CA ARG A 111 39.07 21.83 -14.84
C ARG A 111 38.78 22.55 -13.52
N ILE A 112 39.65 22.36 -12.53
CA ILE A 112 39.43 22.87 -11.17
C ILE A 112 39.29 24.38 -11.08
N ASP A 113 39.93 25.13 -11.98
CA ASP A 113 39.85 26.59 -12.06
C ASP A 113 38.50 27.10 -12.61
N GLU A 114 37.80 26.29 -13.40
CA GLU A 114 36.49 26.61 -13.97
C GLU A 114 35.36 26.05 -13.10
N VAL A 115 35.49 24.78 -12.70
CA VAL A 115 34.50 24.03 -11.93
C VAL A 115 34.11 24.74 -10.64
N GLN A 116 35.04 25.39 -9.94
CA GLN A 116 34.69 26.07 -8.69
C GLN A 116 33.70 27.23 -8.90
N ASN A 117 33.83 27.95 -10.02
CA ASN A 117 32.89 29.01 -10.38
C ASN A 117 31.57 28.42 -10.88
N GLU A 118 31.62 27.33 -11.64
CA GLU A 118 30.44 26.62 -12.14
C GLU A 118 29.59 26.04 -11.00
N ILE A 119 30.23 25.47 -9.97
CA ILE A 119 29.56 25.02 -8.74
C ILE A 119 28.74 26.16 -8.14
N ASP A 120 29.31 27.37 -8.08
CA ASP A 120 28.67 28.54 -7.46
C ASP A 120 27.49 29.03 -8.29
N ILE A 121 27.65 29.06 -9.63
CA ILE A 121 26.61 29.42 -10.58
C ILE A 121 25.45 28.41 -10.52
N ILE A 122 25.75 27.11 -10.55
CA ILE A 122 24.74 26.06 -10.48
C ILE A 122 24.02 26.12 -9.13
N ALA A 123 24.74 26.26 -8.01
CA ALA A 123 24.14 26.38 -6.68
C ALA A 123 23.20 27.59 -6.57
N ALA A 124 23.57 28.74 -7.15
CA ALA A 124 22.70 29.92 -7.20
C ALA A 124 21.43 29.68 -8.04
N ASN A 125 21.57 29.00 -9.17
CA ASN A 125 20.43 28.65 -10.03
C ASN A 125 19.49 27.64 -9.36
N ILE A 126 20.02 26.62 -8.68
CA ILE A 126 19.23 25.68 -7.86
C ILE A 126 18.36 26.44 -6.85
N LYS A 127 18.96 27.37 -6.08
CA LYS A 127 18.23 28.19 -5.09
C LYS A 127 17.16 29.07 -5.74
N SER A 128 17.48 29.69 -6.87
CA SER A 128 16.57 30.57 -7.61
C SER A 128 15.35 29.80 -8.14
N THR A 129 15.59 28.65 -8.78
CA THR A 129 14.55 27.76 -9.29
C THR A 129 13.64 27.28 -8.17
N TYR A 130 14.21 26.85 -7.05
CA TYR A 130 13.43 26.39 -5.91
C TYR A 130 12.58 27.50 -5.27
N SER A 131 13.17 28.69 -5.06
CA SER A 131 12.47 29.82 -4.42
C SER A 131 11.31 30.34 -5.27
N THR A 132 11.42 30.17 -6.60
CA THR A 132 10.45 30.65 -7.57
C THR A 132 9.51 29.52 -8.03
N LYS A 133 9.46 28.38 -7.33
CA LYS A 133 8.70 27.18 -7.77
C LYS A 133 7.21 27.43 -8.01
N GLU A 134 6.60 28.36 -7.27
CA GLU A 134 5.17 28.69 -7.39
C GLU A 134 4.87 29.74 -8.47
N THR A 135 5.86 30.58 -8.79
CA THR A 135 5.69 31.72 -9.70
C THR A 135 6.37 31.53 -11.05
N ASN A 136 7.36 30.64 -11.14
CA ASN A 136 8.08 30.36 -12.37
C ASN A 136 7.35 29.29 -13.17
N ILE A 137 7.31 29.50 -14.48
CA ILE A 137 6.69 28.55 -15.39
C ILE A 137 7.78 27.56 -15.82
N ASN A 138 7.79 26.39 -15.19
CA ASN A 138 8.79 25.34 -15.46
C ASN A 138 8.39 24.44 -16.64
N SER A 139 7.19 24.64 -17.19
CA SER A 139 6.62 23.79 -18.23
C SER A 139 6.02 24.57 -19.40
N LEU A 140 6.26 24.07 -20.61
CA LEU A 140 5.60 24.58 -21.82
C LEU A 140 4.08 24.39 -21.74
N VAL A 141 3.62 23.33 -21.07
CA VAL A 141 2.19 23.02 -20.88
C VAL A 141 1.50 24.15 -20.12
N SER A 142 2.12 24.63 -19.05
CA SER A 142 1.63 25.78 -18.30
C SER A 142 1.76 27.09 -19.07
N LEU A 143 2.79 27.28 -19.91
CA LEU A 143 2.89 28.44 -20.80
C LEU A 143 1.76 28.49 -21.84
N LEU A 144 1.29 27.32 -22.30
CA LEU A 144 0.16 27.19 -23.21
C LEU A 144 -1.20 27.43 -22.51
N GLY A 145 -1.23 27.61 -21.19
CA GLY A 145 -2.47 27.77 -20.41
C GLY A 145 -3.27 26.48 -20.26
N VAL A 146 -2.65 25.32 -20.50
CA VAL A 146 -3.27 24.01 -20.33
C VAL A 146 -3.03 23.53 -18.90
N SER A 147 -4.04 22.88 -18.31
CA SER A 147 -3.92 22.25 -17.01
C SER A 147 -2.84 21.17 -17.04
N THR A 148 -1.88 21.28 -16.11
CA THR A 148 -0.83 20.28 -15.93
C THR A 148 -1.43 19.00 -15.36
N ALA A 149 -0.75 17.86 -15.58
CA ALA A 149 -1.18 16.61 -15.00
C ALA A 149 -1.24 16.73 -13.47
N THR A 150 -2.33 16.25 -12.87
CA THR A 150 -2.50 16.22 -11.42
C THR A 150 -1.92 14.93 -10.87
N LEU A 151 -1.15 15.04 -9.78
CA LEU A 151 -0.80 13.89 -8.96
C LEU A 151 -2.04 13.51 -8.12
N GLU A 152 -3.10 13.04 -8.77
CA GLU A 152 -4.17 12.38 -8.04
C GLU A 152 -3.57 11.10 -7.47
N ALA A 153 -3.59 10.98 -6.14
CA ALA A 153 -3.07 9.85 -5.39
C ALA A 153 -3.95 8.60 -5.58
N ASN A 154 -4.23 8.22 -6.83
CA ASN A 154 -4.45 6.84 -7.16
C ASN A 154 -3.08 6.28 -7.51
N ILE A 155 -2.31 5.96 -6.46
CA ILE A 155 -1.28 4.93 -6.53
C ILE A 155 -2.06 3.69 -6.98
N HIS A 156 -2.18 3.52 -8.30
CA HIS A 156 -2.76 2.32 -8.87
C HIS A 156 -1.74 1.23 -8.55
N LEU A 157 -1.99 0.62 -7.39
CA LEU A 157 -1.69 -0.77 -7.03
C LEU A 157 -1.38 -1.51 -8.33
N SER A 158 -0.16 -2.03 -8.43
CA SER A 158 0.31 -2.72 -9.62
C SER A 158 -0.76 -3.68 -10.16
N PRO A 159 -0.81 -3.99 -11.48
CA PRO A 159 -1.85 -4.85 -12.04
C PRO A 159 -2.06 -6.14 -11.23
N GLU A 160 -0.99 -6.66 -10.64
CA GLU A 160 -0.98 -7.79 -9.72
C GLU A 160 -1.72 -7.50 -8.42
N ILE A 161 -1.51 -6.34 -7.79
CA ILE A 161 -2.22 -5.98 -6.56
C ILE A 161 -3.69 -5.68 -6.85
N THR A 162 -4.03 -5.04 -7.97
CA THR A 162 -5.43 -4.85 -8.38
C THR A 162 -6.13 -6.20 -8.56
N TYR A 163 -5.47 -7.15 -9.24
CA TYR A 163 -5.97 -8.51 -9.39
C TYR A 163 -6.11 -9.24 -8.05
N VAL A 164 -5.14 -9.10 -7.14
CA VAL A 164 -5.19 -9.67 -5.79
C VAL A 164 -6.35 -9.05 -4.99
N THR A 165 -6.58 -7.75 -5.08
CA THR A 165 -7.71 -7.11 -4.38
C THR A 165 -9.06 -7.59 -4.93
N GLU A 166 -9.18 -7.79 -6.24
CA GLU A 166 -10.40 -8.32 -6.85
C GLU A 166 -10.62 -9.78 -6.46
N MET A 167 -9.56 -10.58 -6.39
CA MET A 167 -9.61 -11.96 -5.87
C MET A 167 -10.00 -12.02 -4.39
N ILE A 168 -9.46 -11.12 -3.55
CA ILE A 168 -9.83 -11.00 -2.13
C ILE A 168 -11.29 -10.60 -1.99
N LYS A 169 -11.77 -9.67 -2.83
CA LYS A 169 -13.16 -9.23 -2.84
C LYS A 169 -14.10 -10.36 -3.27
N ASP A 170 -13.75 -11.13 -4.30
CA ASP A 170 -14.51 -12.31 -4.73
C ASP A 170 -14.54 -13.39 -3.63
N LEU A 171 -13.39 -13.70 -3.01
CA LEU A 171 -13.32 -14.61 -1.87
C LEU A 171 -14.17 -14.13 -0.69
N THR A 172 -14.11 -12.84 -0.37
CA THR A 172 -14.92 -12.25 0.71
C THR A 172 -16.40 -12.41 0.40
N SER A 173 -16.82 -12.15 -0.84
CA SER A 173 -18.22 -12.32 -1.27
C SER A 173 -18.69 -13.77 -1.20
N LYS A 174 -17.82 -14.73 -1.54
CA LYS A 174 -18.10 -16.17 -1.42
C LYS A 174 -18.19 -16.60 0.04
N ILE A 175 -17.33 -16.06 0.90
CA ILE A 175 -17.35 -16.32 2.34
C ILE A 175 -18.63 -15.76 2.97
N THR A 176 -19.05 -14.52 2.65
CA THR A 176 -20.32 -13.98 3.16
C THR A 176 -21.51 -14.79 2.66
N ASN A 177 -21.54 -15.18 1.38
CA ASN A 177 -22.62 -16.02 0.85
C ASN A 177 -22.64 -17.42 1.49
N LEU A 178 -21.47 -17.98 1.82
CA LEU A 178 -21.37 -19.23 2.58
C LEU A 178 -21.78 -19.05 4.05
N GLN A 179 -21.49 -17.91 4.67
CA GLN A 179 -21.98 -17.57 6.01
C GLN A 179 -23.50 -17.38 6.03
N GLU A 180 -24.09 -16.85 4.97
CA GLU A 180 -25.55 -16.75 4.80
C GLU A 180 -26.21 -18.12 4.53
N ARG A 181 -25.49 -19.05 3.89
CA ARG A 181 -25.95 -20.42 3.61
C ARG A 181 -25.65 -21.42 4.72
N LEU A 182 -24.68 -21.14 5.58
CA LEU A 182 -24.56 -21.80 6.85
C LEU A 182 -25.87 -21.51 7.58
N PRO A 183 -26.67 -22.53 7.94
CA PRO A 183 -27.80 -22.27 8.82
C PRO A 183 -27.22 -21.53 10.01
N ASN A 184 -27.85 -20.44 10.42
CA ASN A 184 -27.68 -19.92 11.76
C ASN A 184 -27.65 -21.16 12.66
N THR A 185 -26.51 -21.52 13.23
CA THR A 185 -26.47 -22.51 14.33
C THR A 185 -26.98 -21.88 15.63
N SER A 186 -27.69 -20.75 15.49
CA SER A 186 -28.72 -20.20 16.36
C SER A 186 -30.13 -20.44 15.79
N SER A 187 -30.33 -21.40 14.89
CA SER A 187 -31.65 -21.93 14.58
C SER A 187 -32.01 -22.88 15.69
N GLU A 188 -32.75 -22.35 16.67
CA GLU A 188 -33.82 -23.07 17.34
C GLU A 188 -33.56 -24.57 17.54
N ILE A 189 -32.73 -24.90 18.54
CA ILE A 189 -33.15 -26.01 19.40
C ILE A 189 -34.41 -25.49 20.08
N HIS A 190 -35.54 -25.65 19.41
CA HIS A 190 -36.84 -25.70 20.05
C HIS A 190 -36.80 -26.99 20.87
N TYR A 191 -36.09 -26.95 22.01
CA TYR A 191 -36.56 -27.68 23.16
C TYR A 191 -37.96 -27.14 23.31
N ILE A 192 -38.94 -27.95 22.91
CA ILE A 192 -40.26 -27.89 23.49
C ILE A 192 -39.98 -28.04 24.99
N ASN A 193 -39.76 -26.91 25.65
CA ASN A 193 -39.92 -26.74 27.07
C ASN A 193 -41.42 -26.87 27.33
N GLN A 194 -41.98 -28.05 27.03
CA GLN A 194 -43.00 -28.58 27.90
C GLN A 194 -42.28 -28.81 29.21
N LYS A 195 -42.32 -27.79 30.07
CA LYS A 195 -42.41 -27.99 31.50
C LYS A 195 -43.65 -28.85 31.75
N CYS A 196 -43.57 -30.14 31.44
CA CYS A 196 -44.41 -31.12 32.10
C CYS A 196 -43.87 -31.18 33.52
N ALA A 197 -44.51 -30.46 34.43
CA ALA A 197 -44.24 -30.58 35.84
C ALA A 197 -44.47 -32.05 36.22
N LEU A 198 -43.37 -32.78 36.43
CA LEU A 198 -43.40 -34.16 36.87
C LEU A 198 -43.91 -34.17 38.31
N ALA A 199 -44.96 -34.95 38.56
CA ALA A 199 -45.53 -35.14 39.88
C ALA A 199 -45.22 -36.55 40.41
N ILE A 200 -45.24 -36.71 41.73
CA ILE A 200 -45.20 -38.04 42.35
C ILE A 200 -46.43 -38.81 41.86
N GLY A 201 -46.21 -40.00 41.30
CA GLY A 201 -47.26 -40.81 40.69
C GLY A 201 -47.29 -40.81 39.16
N ASP A 202 -46.43 -40.05 38.49
CA ASP A 202 -46.36 -40.03 37.02
C ASP A 202 -45.53 -41.20 36.47
N ASN A 203 -45.99 -41.76 35.35
CA ASN A 203 -45.19 -42.67 34.52
C ASN A 203 -44.25 -41.87 33.62
N VAL A 204 -42.99 -42.28 33.58
CA VAL A 204 -41.92 -41.63 32.83
C VAL A 204 -41.12 -42.64 32.02
N ILE A 205 -40.57 -42.18 30.92
CA ILE A 205 -39.68 -42.95 30.06
C ILE A 205 -38.30 -42.31 30.06
N HIS A 206 -37.27 -43.14 30.21
CA HIS A 206 -35.87 -42.75 30.15
C HIS A 206 -35.15 -43.52 29.04
N GLU A 207 -34.38 -42.83 28.20
CA GLU A 207 -33.68 -43.43 27.04
C GLU A 207 -32.82 -44.65 27.42
N ARG A 208 -32.23 -44.65 28.62
CA ARG A 208 -31.36 -45.73 29.11
C ARG A 208 -32.02 -46.77 29.99
N PHE A 209 -33.08 -46.40 30.72
CA PHE A 209 -33.65 -47.23 31.79
C PHE A 209 -35.07 -47.71 31.47
N GLY A 210 -35.64 -47.26 30.35
CA GLY A 210 -36.98 -47.64 29.92
C GLY A 210 -38.05 -46.93 30.72
N LYS A 211 -39.20 -47.60 30.87
CA LYS A 211 -40.37 -47.09 31.58
C LYS A 211 -40.17 -47.21 33.09
N GLY A 212 -40.60 -46.19 33.82
CA GLY A 212 -40.54 -46.16 35.27
C GLY A 212 -41.58 -45.24 35.88
N PHE A 213 -41.80 -45.40 37.18
CA PHE A 213 -42.82 -44.70 37.94
C PHE A 213 -42.18 -43.79 38.99
N ILE A 214 -42.60 -42.52 39.06
CA ILE A 214 -42.05 -41.58 40.04
C ILE A 214 -42.63 -41.86 41.42
N LYS A 215 -41.77 -42.29 42.36
CA LYS A 215 -42.13 -42.53 43.76
C LYS A 215 -41.97 -41.32 44.66
N ASP A 216 -40.95 -40.49 44.43
CA ASP A 216 -40.67 -39.36 45.30
C ASP A 216 -39.90 -38.25 44.58
N ILE A 217 -40.06 -37.00 45.02
CA ILE A 217 -39.36 -35.84 44.49
C ILE A 217 -38.82 -35.02 45.67
N LEU A 218 -37.50 -35.06 45.86
CA LEU A 218 -36.80 -34.37 46.93
C LEU A 218 -36.14 -33.10 46.40
N LYS A 219 -36.43 -31.95 47.03
CA LYS A 219 -35.76 -30.68 46.76
C LYS A 219 -34.51 -30.56 47.61
N SER A 220 -33.35 -30.46 46.97
CA SER A 220 -32.06 -30.20 47.65
C SER A 220 -31.44 -28.93 47.09
N GLY A 221 -31.73 -27.80 47.72
CA GLY A 221 -31.23 -26.48 47.30
C GLY A 221 -31.85 -26.00 45.98
N ARG A 222 -31.02 -25.71 44.97
CA ARG A 222 -31.49 -25.27 43.64
C ARG A 222 -31.84 -26.43 42.70
N ASP A 223 -31.56 -27.67 43.09
CA ASP A 223 -31.73 -28.85 42.27
C ASP A 223 -32.82 -29.78 42.85
N GLU A 224 -33.60 -30.40 41.97
CA GLU A 224 -34.66 -31.35 42.32
C GLU A 224 -34.17 -32.76 41.96
N VAL A 225 -34.25 -33.70 42.89
CA VAL A 225 -33.89 -35.12 42.68
C VAL A 225 -35.17 -35.94 42.69
N VAL A 226 -35.42 -36.67 41.61
CA VAL A 226 -36.58 -37.54 41.43
C VAL A 226 -36.15 -38.99 41.65
N LYS A 227 -36.89 -39.72 42.48
CA LYS A 227 -36.78 -41.17 42.62
C LYS A 227 -37.78 -41.84 41.71
N VAL A 228 -37.26 -42.59 40.74
CA VAL A 228 -38.05 -43.34 39.75
C VAL A 228 -37.80 -44.83 39.94
N ASP A 229 -38.86 -45.62 40.03
CA ASP A 229 -38.79 -47.08 40.02
C ASP A 229 -38.96 -47.58 38.59
N PHE A 230 -37.88 -48.06 37.98
CA PHE A 230 -37.88 -48.53 36.59
C PHE A 230 -38.18 -50.03 36.55
N GLU A 231 -39.08 -50.46 35.67
CA GLU A 231 -39.58 -51.85 35.61
C GLU A 231 -38.45 -52.90 35.52
N ASN A 232 -37.38 -52.58 34.78
CA ASN A 232 -36.27 -53.50 34.52
C ASN A 232 -35.00 -53.21 35.35
N PHE A 233 -34.94 -52.09 36.07
CA PHE A 233 -33.71 -51.61 36.73
C PHE A 233 -33.88 -51.21 38.19
N GLY A 234 -35.11 -51.33 38.72
CA GLY A 234 -35.46 -50.95 40.09
C GLY A 234 -35.35 -49.45 40.35
N GLU A 235 -35.30 -49.09 41.63
CA GLU A 235 -35.34 -47.69 42.06
C GLU A 235 -34.03 -46.94 41.80
N LYS A 236 -34.13 -45.79 41.12
CA LYS A 236 -33.01 -44.89 40.81
C LYS A 236 -33.34 -43.45 41.18
N SER A 237 -32.38 -42.76 41.80
CA SER A 237 -32.46 -41.32 42.10
C SER A 237 -31.75 -40.53 41.00
N LEU A 238 -32.46 -39.62 40.33
CA LEU A 238 -31.97 -38.85 39.19
C LEU A 238 -32.22 -37.35 39.41
N MET A 239 -31.25 -36.50 39.07
CA MET A 239 -31.41 -35.04 39.12
C MET A 239 -32.22 -34.55 37.91
N THR A 240 -33.33 -33.84 38.13
CA THR A 240 -34.28 -33.41 37.08
C THR A 240 -33.59 -32.71 35.90
N ARG A 241 -32.59 -31.87 36.19
CA ARG A 241 -31.85 -31.11 35.18
C ARG A 241 -31.07 -31.96 34.19
N PHE A 242 -30.66 -33.17 34.59
CA PHE A 242 -29.83 -34.05 33.76
C PHE A 242 -30.53 -35.36 33.38
N ALA A 243 -31.67 -35.66 34.02
CA ALA A 243 -32.33 -36.96 33.92
C ALA A 243 -33.00 -37.22 32.57
N LYS A 244 -33.22 -36.21 31.71
CA LYS A 244 -33.90 -36.35 30.40
C LYS A 244 -35.18 -37.23 30.45
N LEU A 245 -35.95 -37.15 31.54
CA LEU A 245 -37.17 -37.93 31.72
C LEU A 245 -38.30 -37.32 30.89
N GLN A 246 -39.00 -38.15 30.14
CA GLN A 246 -40.20 -37.77 29.39
C GLN A 246 -41.43 -38.37 30.07
N LYS A 247 -42.49 -37.58 30.30
CA LYS A 247 -43.75 -38.07 30.85
C LYS A 247 -44.46 -38.91 29.80
N GLU A 248 -44.87 -40.12 30.16
CA GLU A 248 -45.77 -40.92 29.31
C GLU A 248 -47.17 -40.32 29.45
N VAL A 249 -47.69 -39.73 28.37
CA VAL A 249 -49.02 -39.09 28.32
C VAL A 249 -50.10 -40.15 28.20
#